data_AF-A0A3M1YYF5-F1
#
_entry.id   AF-A0A3M1YYF5-F1
#
_cell.length_a   1.000
_cell.length_b   1.000
_cell.length_c   1.000
_cell.angle_alpha   90.00
_cell.angle_beta   90.00
_cell.angle_gamma   90.00
#
_symmetry.space_group_name_H-M   'P 1'
#
loop_
_entity.id
_entity.type
_entity.pdbx_description
1 polymer ?
#
loop_
_entity_poly.entity_id
_entity_poly.type
_entity_poly.pdbx_seq_one_letter_code
_entity_poly.pdbx_strand_id
1 'polypeptide(L)'
;MTAATRGDGMIGEDVTQNVRTIEAVPLKLRIPNNAEIKQLKKDFDISEKVAKFLTTLHGRIEIRGEVYIPKKDFAKLNKELEKRGEKTFANPRNLAAGSVRQLDPAVSASRPLNFMAWHLDDIGQKTQEASMEILRLIGFKTVPGERGKKIEDIESYYKHLAKKREKLNFWIDGLVIRVNRHKIYKKLGVVGKTPRGIVAWKFPPEEATTKVLAVNWFVGRTGKLTPVALLQPVFVAGTTVNHATLHNAEEIKRLGVKIGDTVIVTKAGDIIPKIVGVLEKLRTGKEEFIKIPKKCPVCDSYVGKKGDNIDLYCSNKNCFSKEKERILY
;
A
#
# COMPACT_ATOMS: atom_id res chain seq x y z
N MET A 1 -20.90 8.15 -15.95
CA MET A 1 -19.77 7.56 -15.20
C MET A 1 -19.39 8.50 -14.07
N THR A 2 -19.16 7.93 -12.89
CA THR A 2 -18.56 8.58 -11.71
C THR A 2 -17.37 7.75 -11.25
N ALA A 3 -16.37 8.36 -10.64
CA ALA A 3 -15.24 7.68 -10.05
C ALA A 3 -14.89 8.30 -8.69
N ALA A 4 -14.53 7.47 -7.72
CA ALA A 4 -14.19 7.92 -6.38
C ALA A 4 -12.92 7.23 -5.87
N THR A 5 -12.17 7.93 -5.01
CA THR A 5 -11.09 7.31 -4.23
C THR A 5 -11.66 6.37 -3.17
N ARG A 6 -10.83 5.52 -2.56
CA ARG A 6 -11.26 4.63 -1.48
C ARG A 6 -11.67 5.38 -0.20
N GLY A 7 -11.01 6.51 0.09
CA GLY A 7 -11.13 7.23 1.36
C GLY A 7 -11.01 6.31 2.58
N ASP A 8 -11.99 6.37 3.49
CA ASP A 8 -12.03 5.57 4.73
C ASP A 8 -12.64 4.17 4.57
N GLY A 9 -13.08 3.84 3.34
CA GLY A 9 -13.80 2.62 2.97
C GLY A 9 -15.32 2.80 2.88
N MET A 10 -15.87 3.93 3.32
CA MET A 10 -17.28 4.30 3.21
C MET A 10 -17.48 5.56 2.37
N ILE A 11 -16.66 6.58 2.59
CA ILE A 11 -16.72 7.87 1.89
C ILE A 11 -15.39 8.08 1.18
N GLY A 12 -15.45 8.36 -0.12
CA GLY A 12 -14.33 8.67 -0.99
C GLY A 12 -14.44 10.05 -1.60
N GLU A 13 -13.33 10.55 -2.15
CA GLU A 13 -13.30 11.82 -2.90
C GLU A 13 -13.79 11.58 -4.33
N ASP A 14 -14.61 12.49 -4.87
CA ASP A 14 -14.96 12.48 -6.29
C ASP A 14 -13.73 12.87 -7.13
N VAL A 15 -13.29 11.94 -7.97
CA VAL A 15 -12.15 12.10 -8.89
C VAL A 15 -12.58 11.80 -10.32
N THR A 16 -13.86 12.01 -10.64
CA THR A 16 -14.46 11.64 -11.92
C THR A 16 -13.75 12.29 -13.09
N GLN A 17 -13.45 13.59 -13.02
CA GLN A 17 -12.81 14.30 -14.14
C GLN A 17 -11.38 13.81 -14.38
N ASN A 18 -10.62 13.57 -13.32
CA ASN A 18 -9.24 13.07 -13.38
C ASN A 18 -9.20 11.63 -13.92
N VAL A 19 -10.15 10.77 -13.50
CA VAL A 19 -10.22 9.40 -14.00
C VAL A 19 -10.60 9.35 -15.48
N ARG A 20 -11.41 10.30 -15.97
CA ARG A 20 -11.74 10.40 -17.41
C ARG A 20 -10.52 10.69 -18.29
N THR A 21 -9.43 11.22 -17.74
CA THR A 21 -8.20 11.49 -18.49
C THR A 21 -7.30 10.25 -18.60
N ILE A 22 -7.62 9.16 -17.91
CA ILE A 22 -6.83 7.92 -17.93
C ILE A 22 -7.28 7.07 -19.12
N GLU A 23 -6.47 6.99 -20.17
CA GLU A 23 -6.78 6.27 -21.40
C GLU A 23 -7.17 4.79 -21.17
N ALA A 24 -6.58 4.15 -20.17
CA ALA A 24 -6.87 2.75 -19.81
C ALA A 24 -8.26 2.54 -19.19
N VAL A 25 -8.99 3.61 -18.87
CA VAL A 25 -10.36 3.56 -18.33
C VAL A 25 -11.35 3.86 -19.46
N PRO A 26 -12.13 2.87 -19.93
CA PRO A 26 -13.09 3.09 -21.00
C PRO A 26 -14.21 4.05 -20.56
N LEU A 27 -14.39 5.15 -21.31
CA LEU A 27 -15.52 6.07 -21.12
C LEU A 27 -16.85 5.47 -21.60
N LYS A 28 -16.77 4.49 -22.51
CA LYS A 28 -17.88 3.65 -22.98
C LYS A 28 -17.42 2.20 -22.94
N LEU A 29 -18.23 1.34 -22.33
CA LEU A 29 -17.95 -0.08 -22.24
C LEU A 29 -18.10 -0.74 -23.62
N ARG A 30 -17.25 -1.72 -23.91
CA ARG A 30 -17.41 -2.56 -25.10
C ARG A 30 -18.57 -3.52 -24.86
N ILE A 31 -19.49 -3.60 -25.81
CA ILE A 31 -20.54 -4.61 -25.83
C ILE A 31 -19.96 -5.88 -26.45
N PRO A 32 -19.85 -7.00 -25.71
CA PRO A 32 -19.38 -8.26 -26.27
C PRO A 32 -20.36 -8.82 -27.30
N ASN A 33 -19.85 -9.51 -28.31
CA ASN A 33 -20.69 -10.15 -29.31
C ASN A 33 -21.30 -11.48 -28.80
N ASN A 34 -22.28 -12.01 -29.53
CA ASN A 34 -22.99 -13.23 -29.12
C ASN A 34 -22.07 -14.47 -28.99
N ALA A 35 -21.00 -14.57 -29.78
CA ALA A 35 -20.06 -15.69 -29.68
C ALA A 35 -19.24 -15.61 -28.38
N GLU A 36 -18.76 -14.43 -28.02
CA GLU A 36 -18.03 -14.18 -26.76
C GLU A 36 -18.91 -14.47 -25.55
N ILE A 37 -20.18 -14.04 -25.56
CA ILE A 37 -21.12 -14.31 -24.46
C ILE A 37 -21.42 -15.81 -24.34
N LYS A 38 -21.61 -16.51 -25.47
CA LYS A 38 -21.81 -17.98 -25.48
C LYS A 38 -20.59 -18.69 -24.91
N GLN A 39 -19.38 -18.26 -25.28
CA GLN A 39 -18.13 -18.83 -24.77
C GLN A 39 -18.00 -18.60 -23.26
N LEU A 40 -18.22 -17.37 -22.78
CA LEU A 40 -18.21 -17.04 -21.35
C LEU A 40 -19.23 -17.89 -20.55
N LYS A 41 -20.42 -18.11 -21.12
CA LYS A 41 -21.44 -18.97 -20.51
C LYS A 41 -21.00 -20.43 -20.43
N LYS A 42 -20.35 -20.94 -21.47
CA LYS A 42 -19.80 -22.30 -21.49
C LYS A 42 -18.69 -22.48 -20.44
N ASP A 43 -17.79 -21.50 -20.33
CA ASP A 43 -16.60 -21.64 -19.49
C ASP A 43 -16.87 -21.41 -18.00
N PHE A 44 -17.82 -20.52 -17.68
CA PHE A 44 -18.04 -20.06 -16.30
C PHE A 44 -19.46 -20.25 -15.77
N ASP A 45 -20.37 -20.85 -16.54
CA ASP A 45 -21.75 -21.14 -16.13
C ASP A 45 -22.47 -19.87 -15.61
N ILE A 46 -22.33 -18.76 -16.33
CA ILE A 46 -23.01 -17.50 -16.01
C ILE A 46 -24.51 -17.61 -16.28
N SER A 47 -25.33 -16.90 -15.49
CA SER A 47 -26.79 -16.92 -15.64
C SER A 47 -27.27 -16.20 -16.91
N GLU A 48 -28.47 -16.53 -17.39
CA GLU A 48 -29.10 -15.81 -18.51
C GLU A 48 -29.27 -14.32 -18.23
N LYS A 49 -29.48 -13.95 -16.97
CA LYS A 49 -29.53 -12.55 -16.55
C LYS A 49 -28.22 -11.82 -16.85
N VAL A 50 -27.08 -12.45 -16.54
CA VAL A 50 -25.75 -11.89 -16.84
C VAL A 50 -25.53 -11.82 -18.35
N ALA A 51 -25.88 -12.89 -19.09
CA ALA A 51 -25.74 -12.91 -20.54
C ALA A 51 -26.55 -11.78 -21.21
N LYS A 52 -27.82 -11.60 -20.81
CA LYS A 52 -28.69 -10.51 -21.29
C LYS A 52 -28.21 -9.12 -20.85
N PHE A 53 -27.62 -9.02 -19.65
CA PHE A 53 -26.97 -7.78 -19.25
C PHE A 53 -25.81 -7.44 -20.17
N LEU A 54 -24.95 -8.40 -20.54
CA LEU A 54 -23.80 -8.17 -21.40
C LEU A 54 -24.16 -7.77 -22.83
N THR A 55 -25.32 -8.16 -23.36
CA THR A 55 -25.75 -7.74 -24.71
C THR A 55 -26.19 -6.28 -24.80
N THR A 56 -26.60 -5.67 -23.68
CA THR A 56 -27.15 -4.30 -23.67
C THR A 56 -26.35 -3.33 -22.80
N LEU A 57 -25.68 -3.85 -21.78
CA LEU A 57 -25.05 -3.13 -20.68
C LEU A 57 -25.97 -2.09 -20.03
N HIS A 58 -27.29 -2.35 -20.06
CA HIS A 58 -28.29 -1.46 -19.47
C HIS A 58 -28.33 -1.64 -17.95
N GLY A 59 -28.02 -0.59 -17.20
CA GLY A 59 -28.07 -0.56 -15.75
C GLY A 59 -26.83 0.10 -15.14
N ARG A 60 -26.64 -0.12 -13.83
CA ARG A 60 -25.48 0.37 -13.08
C ARG A 60 -24.55 -0.80 -12.76
N ILE A 61 -23.26 -0.60 -12.98
CA ILE A 61 -22.20 -1.50 -12.51
C ILE A 61 -21.14 -0.70 -11.76
N GLU A 62 -20.50 -1.33 -10.80
CA GLU A 62 -19.34 -0.79 -10.10
C GLU A 62 -18.13 -1.66 -10.38
N ILE A 63 -17.03 -1.01 -10.77
CA ILE A 63 -15.76 -1.64 -11.09
C ILE A 63 -14.71 -1.01 -10.19
N ARG A 64 -13.95 -1.86 -9.49
CA ARG A 64 -12.84 -1.43 -8.65
C ARG A 64 -11.53 -1.89 -9.27
N GLY A 65 -10.56 -0.99 -9.20
CA GLY A 65 -9.25 -1.19 -9.76
C GLY A 65 -8.22 -0.33 -9.05
N GLU A 66 -6.98 -0.42 -9.51
CA GLU A 66 -5.88 0.39 -9.02
C GLU A 66 -5.42 1.33 -10.14
N VAL A 67 -5.32 2.62 -9.84
CA VAL A 67 -4.60 3.56 -10.70
C VAL A 67 -3.12 3.47 -10.35
N TYR A 68 -2.28 3.26 -11.36
CA TYR A 68 -0.84 3.11 -11.19
C TYR A 68 -0.10 3.83 -12.32
N ILE A 69 1.22 3.95 -12.17
CA ILE A 69 2.10 4.49 -13.21
C ILE A 69 3.11 3.40 -13.59
N PRO A 70 3.24 3.05 -14.88
CA PRO A 70 4.23 2.07 -15.31
C PRO A 70 5.68 2.52 -15.02
N LYS A 71 6.57 1.57 -14.72
CA LYS A 71 7.99 1.79 -14.38
C LYS A 71 8.69 2.64 -15.45
N LYS A 72 8.50 2.28 -16.73
CA LYS A 72 9.13 2.98 -17.86
C LYS A 72 8.68 4.43 -17.96
N ASP A 73 7.38 4.68 -17.81
CA ASP A 73 6.81 6.02 -17.95
C ASP A 73 7.16 6.90 -16.75
N PHE A 74 7.22 6.31 -15.55
CA PHE A 74 7.72 6.99 -14.35
C PHE A 74 9.17 7.45 -14.52
N ALA A 75 10.05 6.55 -15.00
CA ALA A 75 11.45 6.87 -15.23
C ALA A 75 11.62 7.97 -16.31
N LYS A 76 10.82 7.90 -17.39
CA LYS A 76 10.79 8.92 -18.43
C LYS A 76 10.39 10.29 -17.87
N LEU A 77 9.30 10.35 -17.09
CA LEU A 77 8.82 11.59 -16.46
C LEU A 77 9.87 12.20 -15.53
N ASN A 78 10.50 11.41 -14.66
CA ASN A 78 11.54 11.92 -13.77
C ASN A 78 12.75 12.44 -14.55
N LYS A 79 13.18 11.76 -15.62
CA LYS A 79 14.26 12.24 -16.50
C LYS A 79 13.91 13.57 -17.18
N GLU A 80 12.66 13.79 -17.55
CA GLU A 80 12.19 15.07 -18.11
C GLU A 80 12.11 16.19 -17.07
N LEU A 81 11.79 15.86 -15.80
CA LEU A 81 11.84 16.81 -14.69
C LEU A 81 13.27 17.22 -14.35
N GLU A 82 14.20 16.26 -14.28
CA GLU A 82 15.62 16.53 -14.04
C GLU A 82 16.22 17.44 -15.11
N LYS A 83 15.90 17.21 -16.39
CA LYS A 83 16.32 18.07 -17.50
C LYS A 83 15.82 19.51 -17.38
N ARG A 84 14.68 19.72 -16.72
CA ARG A 84 14.10 21.04 -16.47
C ARG A 84 14.55 21.65 -15.13
N GLY A 85 15.40 20.97 -14.37
CA GLY A 85 15.80 21.41 -13.01
C GLY A 85 14.65 21.33 -11.98
N GLU A 86 13.59 20.60 -12.29
CA GLU A 86 12.43 20.43 -11.41
C GLU A 86 12.64 19.26 -10.43
N LYS A 87 11.91 19.32 -9.31
CA LYS A 87 11.94 18.25 -8.31
C LYS A 87 11.33 16.96 -8.86
N THR A 88 12.06 15.85 -8.76
CA THR A 88 11.59 14.53 -9.16
C THR A 88 10.63 13.91 -8.14
N PHE A 89 9.88 12.91 -8.59
CA PHE A 89 9.02 12.11 -7.73
C PHE A 89 9.78 10.92 -7.16
N ALA A 90 9.51 10.60 -5.89
CA ALA A 90 10.21 9.52 -5.20
C ALA A 90 9.74 8.14 -5.68
N ASN A 91 8.43 7.89 -5.73
CA ASN A 91 7.88 6.60 -6.15
C ASN A 91 6.58 6.74 -6.99
N PRO A 92 6.27 5.73 -7.82
CA PRO A 92 5.09 5.73 -8.68
C PRO A 92 3.77 5.75 -7.92
N ARG A 93 3.71 5.13 -6.73
CA ARG A 93 2.49 5.03 -5.91
C ARG A 93 2.02 6.40 -5.42
N ASN A 94 2.93 7.18 -4.85
CA ASN A 94 2.66 8.52 -4.35
C ASN A 94 2.33 9.46 -5.50
N LEU A 95 3.05 9.34 -6.62
CA LEU A 95 2.73 10.13 -7.81
C LEU A 95 1.34 9.80 -8.34
N ALA A 96 0.97 8.52 -8.49
CA ALA A 96 -0.36 8.13 -8.94
C ALA A 96 -1.46 8.67 -8.01
N ALA A 97 -1.32 8.48 -6.70
CA ALA A 97 -2.29 8.95 -5.72
C ALA A 97 -2.44 10.48 -5.74
N GLY A 98 -1.33 11.22 -5.81
CA GLY A 98 -1.35 12.68 -5.92
C GLY A 98 -1.91 13.18 -7.25
N SER A 99 -1.63 12.46 -8.35
CA SER A 99 -2.08 12.84 -9.70
C SER A 99 -3.58 12.66 -9.87
N VAL A 100 -4.19 11.62 -9.29
CA VAL A 100 -5.64 11.39 -9.38
C VAL A 100 -6.46 12.39 -8.56
N ARG A 101 -5.84 13.04 -7.57
CA ARG A 101 -6.48 13.98 -6.64
C ARG A 101 -6.20 15.45 -6.98
N GLN A 102 -5.79 15.74 -8.21
CA GLN A 102 -5.53 17.13 -8.64
C GLN A 102 -6.85 17.90 -8.80
N LEU A 103 -6.87 19.16 -8.39
CA LEU A 103 -8.03 20.03 -8.64
C LEU A 103 -8.23 20.31 -10.12
N ASP A 104 -7.13 20.49 -10.85
CA ASP A 104 -7.12 20.66 -12.30
C ASP A 104 -6.90 19.30 -13.00
N PRO A 105 -7.90 18.76 -13.73
CA PRO A 105 -7.77 17.50 -14.47
C PRO A 105 -6.70 17.54 -15.56
N ALA A 106 -6.32 18.71 -16.08
CA ALA A 106 -5.24 18.82 -17.07
C ALA A 106 -3.90 18.36 -16.48
N VAL A 107 -3.67 18.59 -15.19
CA VAL A 107 -2.49 18.07 -14.49
C VAL A 107 -2.54 16.55 -14.40
N SER A 108 -3.71 15.93 -14.19
CA SER A 108 -3.84 14.46 -14.23
C SER A 108 -3.61 13.90 -15.63
N ALA A 109 -4.14 14.57 -16.65
CA ALA A 109 -3.99 14.19 -18.05
C ALA A 109 -2.51 14.21 -18.49
N SER A 110 -1.71 15.12 -17.95
CA SER A 110 -0.29 15.22 -18.26
C SER A 110 0.57 14.13 -17.60
N ARG A 111 -0.02 13.29 -16.73
CA ARG A 111 0.69 12.22 -16.01
C ARG A 111 0.42 10.89 -16.70
N PRO A 112 1.41 9.98 -16.78
CA PRO A 112 1.26 8.69 -17.43
C PRO A 112 0.50 7.69 -16.54
N LEU A 113 -0.72 8.06 -16.14
CA LEU A 113 -1.61 7.23 -15.33
C LEU A 113 -2.14 6.08 -16.17
N ASN A 114 -2.28 4.93 -15.53
CA ASN A 114 -2.84 3.72 -16.09
C ASN A 114 -3.76 3.06 -15.06
N PHE A 115 -4.58 2.11 -15.48
CA PHE A 115 -5.58 1.49 -14.63
C PHE A 115 -5.65 -0.01 -14.84
N MET A 116 -5.81 -0.75 -13.75
CA MET A 116 -6.08 -2.19 -13.78
C MET A 116 -7.27 -2.52 -12.91
N ALA A 117 -8.31 -3.09 -13.51
CA ALA A 117 -9.46 -3.61 -12.79
C ALA A 117 -9.11 -4.92 -12.07
N TRP A 118 -9.57 -5.07 -10.83
CA TRP A 118 -9.40 -6.29 -10.03
C TRP A 118 -10.69 -6.78 -9.38
N HIS A 119 -11.78 -6.00 -9.46
CA HIS A 119 -13.08 -6.40 -8.95
C HIS A 119 -14.22 -5.81 -9.76
N LEU A 120 -15.22 -6.64 -10.01
CA LEU A 120 -16.51 -6.30 -10.57
C LEU A 120 -17.55 -6.60 -9.48
N ASP A 121 -18.43 -5.65 -9.22
CA ASP A 121 -19.53 -5.86 -8.28
C ASP A 121 -20.48 -6.97 -8.77
N ASP A 122 -21.33 -7.49 -7.90
CA ASP A 122 -22.16 -8.66 -8.21
C ASP A 122 -23.29 -8.34 -9.20
N ILE A 123 -23.11 -8.77 -10.44
CA ILE A 123 -24.13 -8.76 -11.50
C ILE A 123 -24.76 -10.15 -11.71
N GLY A 124 -24.39 -11.14 -10.89
CA GLY A 124 -24.86 -12.53 -10.96
C GLY A 124 -23.79 -13.56 -11.33
N GLN A 125 -22.52 -13.17 -11.36
CA GLN A 125 -21.39 -14.05 -11.66
C GLN A 125 -21.03 -14.95 -10.47
N LYS A 126 -20.70 -16.22 -10.75
CA LYS A 126 -20.52 -17.26 -9.71
C LYS A 126 -19.09 -17.31 -9.14
N THR A 127 -18.11 -16.85 -9.90
CA THR A 127 -16.68 -16.93 -9.55
C THR A 127 -15.95 -15.62 -9.79
N GLN A 128 -14.82 -15.46 -9.10
CA GLN A 128 -13.92 -14.34 -9.34
C GLN A 128 -13.30 -14.42 -10.73
N GLU A 129 -12.94 -15.62 -11.22
CA GLU A 129 -12.45 -15.81 -12.59
C GLU A 129 -13.45 -15.28 -13.63
N ALA A 130 -14.74 -15.59 -13.47
CA ALA A 130 -15.79 -15.07 -14.35
C ALA A 130 -15.87 -13.54 -14.28
N SER A 131 -15.72 -12.96 -13.08
CA SER A 131 -15.68 -11.50 -12.90
C SER A 131 -14.53 -10.87 -13.70
N MET A 132 -13.35 -11.48 -13.64
CA MET A 132 -12.16 -10.99 -14.36
C MET A 132 -12.35 -11.11 -15.88
N GLU A 133 -12.96 -12.19 -16.37
CA GLU A 133 -13.19 -12.36 -17.80
C GLU A 133 -14.25 -11.37 -18.32
N ILE A 134 -15.32 -11.13 -17.56
CA ILE A 134 -16.31 -10.11 -17.89
C ILE A 134 -15.64 -8.73 -18.00
N LEU A 135 -14.77 -8.36 -17.06
CA LEU A 135 -14.05 -7.08 -17.10
C LEU A 135 -13.22 -6.93 -18.38
N ARG A 136 -12.52 -7.99 -18.81
CA ARG A 136 -11.76 -7.98 -20.09
C ARG A 136 -12.71 -7.80 -21.27
N LEU A 137 -13.79 -8.57 -21.31
CA LEU A 137 -14.75 -8.52 -22.40
C LEU A 137 -15.39 -7.13 -22.54
N ILE A 138 -15.67 -6.43 -21.44
CA ILE A 138 -16.26 -5.08 -21.51
C ILE A 138 -15.23 -3.95 -21.69
N GLY A 139 -13.95 -4.29 -21.90
CA GLY A 139 -12.91 -3.36 -22.35
C GLY A 139 -11.90 -2.90 -21.28
N PHE A 140 -11.89 -3.51 -20.08
CA PHE A 140 -10.89 -3.17 -19.06
C PHE A 140 -9.63 -4.02 -19.18
N LYS A 141 -8.48 -3.39 -18.94
CA LYS A 141 -7.26 -4.10 -18.54
C LYS A 141 -7.44 -4.65 -17.13
N THR A 142 -7.13 -5.92 -16.94
CA THR A 142 -7.28 -6.60 -15.64
C THR A 142 -5.94 -6.98 -15.03
N VAL A 143 -5.88 -7.06 -13.70
CA VAL A 143 -4.73 -7.66 -13.01
C VAL A 143 -4.51 -9.11 -13.47
N PRO A 144 -3.25 -9.53 -13.70
CA PRO A 144 -2.93 -10.92 -14.00
C PRO A 144 -3.16 -11.79 -12.76
N GLY A 145 -3.54 -13.05 -12.98
CA GLY A 145 -3.75 -14.01 -11.90
C GLY A 145 -4.09 -15.40 -12.43
N GLU A 146 -3.88 -16.40 -11.58
CA GLU A 146 -4.13 -17.81 -11.88
C GLU A 146 -4.92 -18.46 -10.74
N ARG A 147 -5.67 -19.51 -11.07
CA ARG A 147 -6.43 -20.27 -10.09
C ARG A 147 -5.57 -21.38 -9.47
N GLY A 148 -5.33 -21.29 -8.17
CA GLY A 148 -4.85 -22.40 -7.37
C GLY A 148 -5.99 -23.34 -6.96
N LYS A 149 -5.78 -24.66 -7.10
CA LYS A 149 -6.70 -25.69 -6.59
C LYS A 149 -6.33 -26.10 -5.16
N LYS A 150 -5.05 -26.00 -4.81
CA LYS A 150 -4.47 -26.31 -3.50
C LYS A 150 -3.48 -25.20 -3.07
N ILE A 151 -3.06 -25.23 -1.81
CA ILE A 151 -2.18 -24.18 -1.24
C ILE A 151 -0.84 -24.16 -1.97
N GLU A 152 -0.31 -25.32 -2.34
CA GLU A 152 0.99 -25.46 -3.01
C GLU A 152 1.01 -24.77 -4.37
N ASP A 153 -0.13 -24.72 -5.08
CA ASP A 153 -0.25 -23.98 -6.35
C ASP A 153 -0.05 -22.48 -6.10
N ILE A 154 -0.59 -21.97 -4.99
CA ILE A 154 -0.49 -20.57 -4.59
C ILE A 154 0.95 -20.25 -4.18
N GLU A 155 1.62 -21.13 -3.43
CA GLU A 155 3.03 -20.95 -3.06
C GLU A 155 3.95 -20.95 -4.28
N SER A 156 3.70 -21.85 -5.23
CA SER A 156 4.44 -21.92 -6.49
C SER A 156 4.27 -20.63 -7.29
N TYR A 157 3.03 -20.15 -7.42
CA TYR A 157 2.73 -18.88 -8.08
C TYR A 157 3.40 -17.69 -7.38
N TYR A 158 3.37 -17.65 -6.05
CA TYR A 158 4.05 -16.63 -5.26
C TYR A 158 5.57 -16.62 -5.50
N LYS A 159 6.23 -17.79 -5.46
CA LYS A 159 7.67 -17.91 -5.74
C LYS A 159 8.01 -17.50 -7.18
N HIS A 160 7.15 -17.86 -8.14
CA HIS A 160 7.30 -17.45 -9.53
C HIS A 160 7.18 -15.94 -9.70
N LEU A 161 6.17 -15.33 -9.07
CA LEU A 161 5.92 -13.90 -9.11
C LEU A 161 7.06 -13.12 -8.43
N ALA A 162 7.59 -13.59 -7.30
CA ALA A 162 8.75 -13.00 -6.63
C ALA A 162 9.97 -12.90 -7.56
N LYS A 163 10.26 -13.96 -8.33
CA LYS A 163 11.36 -13.97 -9.32
C LYS A 163 11.11 -13.04 -10.50
N LYS A 164 9.85 -12.84 -10.91
CA LYS A 164 9.46 -11.98 -12.03
C LYS A 164 9.18 -10.53 -11.63
N ARG A 165 9.08 -10.22 -10.34
CA ARG A 165 8.74 -8.90 -9.78
C ARG A 165 9.47 -7.75 -10.47
N GLU A 166 10.78 -7.87 -10.64
CA GLU A 166 11.56 -6.78 -11.25
C GLU A 166 11.30 -6.59 -12.74
N LYS A 167 10.91 -7.64 -13.45
CA LYS A 167 10.62 -7.62 -14.88
C LYS A 167 9.24 -7.06 -15.22
N LEU A 168 8.35 -6.94 -14.23
CA LEU A 168 7.03 -6.33 -14.44
C LEU A 168 7.17 -4.83 -14.73
N ASN A 169 6.32 -4.33 -15.62
CA ASN A 169 6.29 -2.92 -15.98
C ASN A 169 5.64 -2.03 -14.90
N PHE A 170 5.36 -2.55 -13.71
CA PHE A 170 4.80 -1.82 -12.59
C PHE A 170 5.28 -2.44 -11.28
N TRP A 171 5.14 -1.69 -10.18
CA TRP A 171 5.55 -2.14 -8.86
C TRP A 171 4.44 -2.99 -8.25
N ILE A 172 4.85 -4.10 -7.62
CA ILE A 172 3.96 -4.95 -6.83
C ILE A 172 4.63 -5.21 -5.48
N ASP A 173 3.83 -5.30 -4.43
CA ASP A 173 4.28 -5.52 -3.06
C ASP A 173 3.89 -6.91 -2.52
N GLY A 174 3.24 -7.74 -3.36
CA GLY A 174 2.86 -9.09 -3.00
C GLY A 174 1.87 -9.73 -3.97
N LEU A 175 1.20 -10.76 -3.47
CA LEU A 175 0.14 -11.51 -4.13
C LEU A 175 -1.17 -11.33 -3.33
N VAL A 176 -2.28 -11.13 -4.03
CA VAL A 176 -3.62 -11.18 -3.42
C VAL A 176 -4.24 -12.54 -3.68
N ILE A 177 -4.60 -13.25 -2.62
CA ILE A 177 -5.24 -14.56 -2.67
C ILE A 177 -6.71 -14.37 -2.30
N ARG A 178 -7.61 -14.87 -3.12
CA ARG A 178 -9.05 -14.73 -2.92
C ARG A 178 -9.77 -16.05 -3.12
N VAL A 179 -10.75 -16.34 -2.27
CA VAL A 179 -11.68 -17.45 -2.47
C VAL A 179 -12.47 -17.22 -3.77
N ASN A 180 -12.28 -18.13 -4.71
CA ASN A 180 -12.80 -17.96 -6.07
C ASN A 180 -14.34 -18.01 -6.14
N ARG A 181 -14.99 -18.95 -5.43
CA ARG A 181 -16.46 -19.08 -5.46
C ARG A 181 -17.13 -17.96 -4.65
N HIS A 182 -17.97 -17.17 -5.29
CA HIS A 182 -18.65 -16.02 -4.66
C HIS A 182 -19.56 -16.42 -3.49
N LYS A 183 -20.27 -17.54 -3.62
CA LYS A 183 -21.12 -18.06 -2.54
C LYS A 183 -20.32 -18.35 -1.26
N ILE A 184 -19.10 -18.88 -1.40
CA ILE A 184 -18.21 -19.16 -0.25
C ILE A 184 -17.64 -17.84 0.27
N TYR A 185 -17.14 -16.98 -0.62
CA TYR A 185 -16.60 -15.67 -0.26
C TYR A 185 -17.58 -14.84 0.59
N LYS A 186 -18.85 -14.77 0.16
CA LYS A 186 -19.92 -14.07 0.90
C LYS A 186 -20.19 -14.69 2.27
N LYS A 187 -20.24 -16.03 2.36
CA LYS A 187 -20.46 -16.76 3.62
C LYS A 187 -19.35 -16.52 4.65
N LEU A 188 -18.11 -16.30 4.22
CA LEU A 188 -16.99 -16.06 5.13
C LEU A 188 -17.12 -14.71 5.87
N GLY A 189 -17.84 -13.74 5.29
CA GLY A 189 -18.12 -12.46 5.94
C GLY A 189 -16.91 -11.53 6.05
N VAL A 190 -17.09 -10.48 6.86
CA VAL A 190 -16.12 -9.40 7.08
C VAL A 190 -15.86 -9.26 8.58
N VAL A 191 -14.61 -9.05 8.98
CA VAL A 191 -14.22 -8.76 10.37
C VAL A 191 -13.59 -7.38 10.41
N GLY A 192 -14.19 -6.46 11.17
CA GLY A 192 -13.80 -5.05 11.17
C GLY A 192 -13.89 -4.46 9.76
N LYS A 193 -12.74 -4.10 9.18
CA LYS A 193 -12.64 -3.55 7.81
C LYS A 193 -12.10 -4.55 6.77
N THR A 194 -11.91 -5.82 7.13
CA THR A 194 -11.21 -6.80 6.29
C THR A 194 -12.10 -8.02 5.96
N PRO A 195 -12.32 -8.33 4.67
CA PRO A 195 -13.05 -9.55 4.29
C PRO A 195 -12.24 -10.80 4.60
N ARG A 196 -12.89 -11.86 5.13
CA ARG A 196 -12.20 -13.10 5.51
C ARG A 196 -11.81 -13.98 4.32
N GLY A 197 -12.46 -13.81 3.18
CA GLY A 197 -12.21 -14.58 1.96
C GLY A 197 -11.09 -14.04 1.07
N ILE A 198 -10.31 -13.06 1.53
CA ILE A 198 -9.21 -12.45 0.78
C ILE A 198 -8.04 -12.12 1.71
N VAL A 199 -6.82 -12.34 1.24
CA VAL A 199 -5.60 -11.99 1.98
C VAL A 199 -4.52 -11.50 1.01
N ALA A 200 -3.73 -10.52 1.45
CA ALA A 200 -2.54 -10.08 0.73
C ALA A 200 -1.31 -10.76 1.34
N TRP A 201 -0.68 -11.65 0.58
CA TRP A 201 0.61 -12.25 0.91
C TRP A 201 1.72 -11.35 0.37
N LYS A 202 2.27 -10.50 1.24
CA LYS A 202 3.31 -9.52 0.88
C LYS A 202 4.68 -10.18 0.69
N PHE A 203 5.47 -9.64 -0.24
CA PHE A 203 6.87 -10.00 -0.36
C PHE A 203 7.65 -9.59 0.90
N PRO A 204 8.77 -10.26 1.20
CA PRO A 204 9.72 -9.73 2.16
C PRO A 204 10.06 -8.28 1.77
N PRO A 205 9.97 -7.35 2.73
CA PRO A 205 10.20 -5.96 2.44
C PRO A 205 11.68 -5.76 2.06
N GLU A 206 11.96 -4.78 1.20
CA GLU A 206 13.34 -4.47 0.84
C GLU A 206 14.10 -3.98 2.09
N GLU A 207 15.31 -4.49 2.25
CA GLU A 207 16.21 -4.13 3.33
C GLU A 207 17.39 -3.35 2.75
N ALA A 208 17.82 -2.32 3.46
CA ALA A 208 19.08 -1.65 3.19
C ALA A 208 19.84 -1.43 4.47
N THR A 209 21.16 -1.28 4.36
CA THR A 209 22.03 -0.99 5.49
C THR A 209 22.38 0.49 5.54
N THR A 210 22.40 1.08 6.73
CA THR A 210 22.82 2.47 6.94
C THR A 210 23.33 2.68 8.36
N LYS A 211 23.87 3.86 8.67
CA LYS A 211 24.36 4.21 10.00
C LYS A 211 23.32 4.97 10.81
N VAL A 212 23.24 4.67 12.12
CA VAL A 212 22.48 5.47 13.09
C VAL A 212 23.31 6.69 13.48
N LEU A 213 22.82 7.89 13.17
CA LEU A 213 23.50 9.15 13.51
C LEU A 213 23.10 9.67 14.88
N ALA A 214 21.83 9.52 15.25
CA ALA A 214 21.30 9.93 16.55
C ALA A 214 19.99 9.21 16.84
N VAL A 215 19.48 9.31 18.07
CA VAL A 215 18.14 8.86 18.43
C VAL A 215 17.41 9.97 19.20
N ASN A 216 16.26 10.36 18.67
CA ASN A 216 15.39 11.37 19.26
C ASN A 216 14.16 10.70 19.88
N TRP A 217 13.66 11.26 20.98
CA TRP A 217 12.47 10.76 21.68
C TRP A 217 11.28 11.70 21.46
N PHE A 218 10.20 11.17 20.90
CA PHE A 218 8.99 11.93 20.62
C PHE A 218 7.87 11.54 21.57
N VAL A 219 7.09 12.53 22.02
CA VAL A 219 5.93 12.32 22.90
C VAL A 219 4.68 12.29 22.05
N GLY A 220 4.03 11.14 21.93
CA GLY A 220 2.77 10.98 21.20
C GLY A 220 1.55 11.47 21.98
N ARG A 221 0.38 11.42 21.34
CA ARG A 221 -0.91 11.90 21.87
C ARG A 221 -1.26 11.43 23.29
N THR A 222 -0.97 10.17 23.62
CA THR A 222 -1.27 9.58 24.94
C THR A 222 -0.17 9.85 25.99
N GLY A 223 0.89 10.55 25.59
CA GLY A 223 2.12 10.69 26.36
C GLY A 223 3.15 9.61 26.13
N LYS A 224 2.88 8.62 25.26
CA LYS A 224 3.85 7.56 24.95
C LYS A 224 5.12 8.17 24.36
N LEU A 225 6.27 7.85 24.93
CA LEU A 225 7.57 8.20 24.40
C LEU A 225 7.99 7.16 23.35
N THR A 226 8.21 7.63 22.13
CA THR A 226 8.60 6.81 20.98
C THR A 226 10.00 7.20 20.53
N PRO A 227 10.98 6.30 20.59
CA PRO A 227 12.31 6.56 20.06
C PRO A 227 12.32 6.44 18.53
N VAL A 228 12.98 7.40 17.88
CA VAL A 228 13.16 7.45 16.42
C VAL A 228 14.63 7.69 16.12
N ALA A 229 15.22 6.76 15.37
CA ALA A 229 16.59 6.87 14.90
C ALA A 229 16.67 7.85 13.74
N LEU A 230 17.59 8.82 13.83
CA LEU A 230 18.10 9.59 12.71
C LEU A 230 19.17 8.74 12.03
N LEU A 231 19.01 8.53 10.73
CA LEU A 231 19.85 7.66 9.93
C LEU A 231 20.64 8.48 8.92
N GLN A 232 21.82 7.96 8.56
CA GLN A 232 22.47 8.40 7.33
C GLN A 232 21.51 8.11 6.16
N PRO A 233 21.27 9.07 5.24
CA PRO A 233 20.30 8.91 4.17
C PRO A 233 20.55 7.63 3.35
N VAL A 234 19.54 6.78 3.26
CA VAL A 234 19.62 5.49 2.54
C VAL A 234 18.38 5.29 1.67
N PHE A 235 18.55 4.81 0.44
CA PHE A 235 17.44 4.53 -0.46
C PHE A 235 16.86 3.13 -0.19
N VAL A 236 15.59 3.05 0.20
CA VAL A 236 14.90 1.78 0.51
C VAL A 236 13.49 1.81 -0.04
N ALA A 237 13.07 0.79 -0.79
CA ALA A 237 11.70 0.67 -1.31
C ALA A 237 11.21 1.98 -1.98
N GLY A 238 12.03 2.52 -2.89
CA GLY A 238 11.66 3.66 -3.73
C GLY A 238 11.70 5.05 -3.08
N THR A 239 12.16 5.21 -1.84
CA THR A 239 12.40 6.56 -1.30
C THR A 239 13.65 6.59 -0.42
N THR A 240 14.27 7.76 -0.32
CA THR A 240 15.31 8.00 0.68
C THR A 240 14.68 8.04 2.07
N VAL A 241 15.27 7.30 3.00
CA VAL A 241 14.88 7.19 4.40
C VAL A 241 15.98 7.81 5.25
N ASN A 242 15.59 8.78 6.09
CA ASN A 242 16.48 9.44 7.05
C ASN A 242 16.04 9.17 8.49
N HIS A 243 14.87 8.57 8.70
CA HIS A 243 14.32 8.30 10.01
C HIS A 243 13.72 6.90 10.03
N ALA A 244 13.94 6.17 11.12
CA ALA A 244 13.30 4.88 11.35
C ALA A 244 12.84 4.77 12.80
N THR A 245 11.64 4.20 12.99
CA THR A 245 11.14 3.93 14.34
C THR A 245 11.94 2.82 15.01
N LEU A 246 12.21 3.00 16.30
CA LEU A 246 12.74 1.96 17.19
C LEU A 246 11.64 1.37 18.07
N HIS A 247 10.37 1.68 17.79
CA HIS A 247 9.16 1.24 18.51
C HIS A 247 9.07 1.68 19.98
N ASN A 248 9.96 1.21 20.86
CA ASN A 248 10.01 1.54 22.29
C ASN A 248 11.38 1.22 22.92
N ALA A 249 11.51 1.48 24.22
CA ALA A 249 12.76 1.27 24.97
C ALA A 249 13.19 -0.21 25.07
N GLU A 250 12.23 -1.14 25.14
CA GLU A 250 12.54 -2.57 25.19
C GLU A 250 13.05 -3.07 23.84
N GLU A 251 12.53 -2.56 22.73
CA GLU A 251 13.02 -2.89 21.39
C GLU A 251 14.46 -2.40 21.17
N ILE A 252 14.83 -1.23 21.72
CA ILE A 252 16.23 -0.76 21.72
C ILE A 252 17.13 -1.78 22.42
N LYS A 253 16.72 -2.28 23.60
CA LYS A 253 17.48 -3.28 24.35
C LYS A 253 17.55 -4.61 23.59
N ARG A 254 16.42 -5.07 23.03
CA ARG A 254 16.31 -6.31 22.26
C ARG A 254 17.22 -6.30 21.03
N LEU A 255 17.25 -5.19 20.30
CA LEU A 255 18.12 -5.00 19.14
C LEU A 255 19.58 -4.75 19.54
N GLY A 256 19.84 -4.32 20.77
CA GLY A 256 21.17 -3.93 21.24
C GLY A 256 21.75 -2.74 20.48
N VAL A 257 20.91 -1.91 19.85
CA VAL A 257 21.33 -0.84 18.95
C VAL A 257 21.97 0.33 19.69
N LYS A 258 23.03 0.89 19.11
CA LYS A 258 23.79 2.03 19.60
C LYS A 258 23.84 3.15 18.56
N ILE A 259 24.12 4.37 19.00
CA ILE A 259 24.41 5.48 18.09
C ILE A 259 25.78 5.21 17.44
N GLY A 260 25.84 5.32 16.12
CA GLY A 260 27.00 4.96 15.30
C GLY A 260 26.92 3.56 14.68
N ASP A 261 26.01 2.69 15.13
CA ASP A 261 25.86 1.34 14.58
C ASP A 261 25.46 1.36 13.10
N THR A 262 25.95 0.37 12.36
CA THR A 262 25.38 0.03 11.05
C THR A 262 24.19 -0.90 11.25
N VAL A 263 23.02 -0.48 10.77
CA VAL A 263 21.72 -1.14 10.99
C VAL A 263 21.06 -1.54 9.69
N ILE A 264 20.24 -2.58 9.75
CA ILE A 264 19.38 -3.02 8.66
C ILE A 264 18.03 -2.31 8.83
N VAL A 265 17.61 -1.59 7.78
CA VAL A 265 16.40 -0.78 7.75
C VAL A 265 15.47 -1.32 6.68
N THR A 266 14.19 -1.41 7.00
CA THR A 266 13.15 -1.81 6.05
C THR A 266 11.91 -0.93 6.19
N LYS A 267 11.04 -0.93 5.17
CA LYS A 267 9.72 -0.28 5.25
C LYS A 267 8.62 -1.29 5.49
N ALA A 268 7.90 -1.15 6.60
CA ALA A 268 6.69 -1.91 6.83
C ALA A 268 5.58 -1.44 5.88
N GLY A 269 5.10 -2.34 5.01
CA GLY A 269 4.04 -2.06 4.04
C GLY A 269 4.36 -0.91 3.08
N ASP A 270 5.66 -0.71 2.78
CA ASP A 270 6.22 0.38 1.97
C ASP A 270 6.05 1.80 2.52
N ILE A 271 5.59 1.97 3.77
CA ILE A 271 5.27 3.29 4.33
C ILE A 271 6.15 3.66 5.51
N ILE A 272 6.21 2.85 6.57
CA ILE A 272 6.88 3.23 7.83
C ILE A 272 8.25 2.54 7.94
N PRO A 273 9.37 3.28 7.91
CA PRO A 273 10.69 2.69 8.08
C PRO A 273 10.94 2.26 9.53
N LYS A 274 11.53 1.08 9.71
CA LYS A 274 11.93 0.51 11.00
C LYS A 274 13.29 -0.16 10.91
N ILE A 275 14.01 -0.23 12.03
CA ILE A 275 15.24 -1.01 12.15
C ILE A 275 14.85 -2.45 12.51
N VAL A 276 15.39 -3.43 11.79
CA VAL A 276 15.12 -4.86 12.03
C VAL A 276 16.29 -5.60 12.67
N GLY A 277 17.50 -5.04 12.55
CA GLY A 277 18.70 -5.65 13.10
C GLY A 277 19.90 -4.72 13.06
N VAL A 278 20.93 -5.10 13.81
CA VAL A 278 22.22 -4.41 13.90
C VAL A 278 23.29 -5.32 13.32
N LEU A 279 24.19 -4.77 12.50
CA LEU A 279 25.36 -5.48 12.01
C LEU A 279 26.51 -5.33 13.03
N GLU A 280 26.43 -6.09 14.13
CA GLU A 280 27.37 -5.95 15.25
C GLU A 280 28.84 -6.16 14.86
N LYS A 281 29.11 -6.98 13.85
CA LYS A 281 30.46 -7.23 13.30
C LYS A 281 31.10 -5.99 12.67
N LEU A 282 30.32 -4.95 12.38
CA LEU A 282 30.80 -3.68 11.82
C LEU A 282 31.04 -2.61 12.90
N ARG A 283 30.92 -2.97 14.19
CA ARG A 283 31.22 -2.06 15.29
C ARG A 283 32.71 -1.75 15.35
N THR A 284 33.00 -0.48 15.55
CA THR A 284 34.34 0.10 15.67
C THR A 284 34.76 0.29 17.13
N GLY A 285 33.83 0.14 18.08
CA GLY A 285 34.04 0.41 19.50
C GLY A 285 33.78 1.86 19.90
N LYS A 286 33.50 2.75 18.93
CA LYS A 286 33.17 4.17 19.16
C LYS A 286 31.67 4.42 19.33
N GLU A 287 30.85 3.38 19.29
CA GLU A 287 29.39 3.51 19.34
C GLU A 287 28.88 3.83 20.75
N GLU A 288 27.90 4.73 20.84
CA GLU A 288 27.37 5.20 22.12
C GLU A 288 26.04 4.54 22.47
N PHE A 289 25.85 4.19 23.75
CA PHE A 289 24.58 3.68 24.23
C PHE A 289 23.47 4.73 24.11
N ILE A 290 22.31 4.33 23.59
CA ILE A 290 21.14 5.20 23.52
C ILE A 290 20.62 5.44 24.95
N LYS A 291 20.62 6.70 25.37
CA LYS A 291 20.12 7.11 26.68
C LYS A 291 18.59 7.10 26.69
N ILE A 292 18.01 6.34 27.62
CA ILE A 292 16.57 6.33 27.86
C ILE A 292 16.22 7.53 28.75
N PRO A 293 15.33 8.44 28.32
CA PRO A 293 15.03 9.65 29.06
C PRO A 293 14.24 9.35 30.33
N LYS A 294 14.71 9.87 31.47
CA LYS A 294 13.97 9.87 32.75
C LYS A 294 13.01 11.05 32.88
N LYS A 295 13.21 12.07 32.04
CA LYS A 295 12.39 13.28 31.98
C LYS A 295 11.87 13.50 30.56
N CYS A 296 10.69 14.07 30.46
CA CYS A 296 10.01 14.29 29.20
C CYS A 296 10.75 15.38 28.39
N PRO A 297 11.11 15.14 27.12
CA PRO A 297 11.84 16.11 26.31
C PRO A 297 11.04 17.38 25.97
N VAL A 298 9.75 17.43 26.34
CA VAL A 298 8.83 18.54 26.02
C VAL A 298 8.48 19.38 27.25
N CYS A 299 8.21 18.74 28.40
CA CYS A 299 7.72 19.42 29.61
C CYS A 299 8.52 19.10 30.87
N ASP A 300 9.69 18.45 30.71
CA ASP A 300 10.62 18.03 31.77
C ASP A 300 10.04 17.13 32.89
N SER A 301 8.76 16.77 32.78
CA SER A 301 8.06 15.94 33.76
C SER A 301 8.57 14.49 33.74
N TYR A 302 8.40 13.77 34.85
CA TYR A 302 8.85 12.38 34.99
C TYR A 302 8.33 11.46 33.87
N VAL A 303 9.22 10.57 33.41
CA VAL A 303 8.91 9.51 32.45
C VAL A 303 9.01 8.17 33.14
N GLY A 304 7.96 7.36 33.02
CA GLY A 304 7.91 6.02 33.59
C GLY A 304 6.92 5.11 32.88
N LYS A 305 6.91 3.84 33.27
CA LYS A 305 5.91 2.86 32.82
C LYS A 305 4.56 3.13 33.50
N LYS A 306 3.47 2.80 32.82
CA LYS A 306 2.11 2.80 33.40
C LYS A 306 1.69 1.35 33.62
N GLY A 307 1.62 0.93 34.88
CA GLY A 307 1.34 -0.47 35.23
C GLY A 307 2.33 -1.43 34.56
N ASP A 308 1.82 -2.52 34.00
CA ASP A 308 2.62 -3.55 33.33
C ASP A 308 3.00 -3.20 31.87
N ASN A 309 2.69 -1.99 31.40
CA ASN A 309 2.98 -1.61 30.03
C ASN A 309 4.50 -1.49 29.80
N ILE A 310 5.01 -2.09 28.73
CA ILE A 310 6.42 -2.01 28.33
C ILE A 310 6.81 -0.60 27.85
N ASP A 311 5.84 0.17 27.37
CA ASP A 311 6.07 1.52 26.85
C ASP A 311 6.28 2.56 27.96
N LEU A 312 7.08 3.59 27.67
CA LEU A 312 7.33 4.71 28.55
C LEU A 312 6.34 5.85 28.29
N TYR A 313 5.89 6.52 29.35
CA TYR A 313 4.93 7.61 29.27
C TYR A 313 5.38 8.83 30.07
N CYS A 314 5.11 10.01 29.54
CA CYS A 314 5.16 11.25 30.30
C CYS A 314 4.03 11.26 31.34
N SER A 315 4.35 11.52 32.61
CA SER A 315 3.39 11.55 33.72
C SER A 315 2.45 12.77 33.69
N ASN A 316 2.92 13.90 33.17
CA ASN A 316 2.15 15.15 33.15
C ASN A 316 0.97 15.08 32.18
N LYS A 317 -0.25 15.27 32.69
CA LYS A 317 -1.49 15.28 31.90
C LYS A 317 -1.60 16.51 30.99
N ASN A 318 -1.02 17.63 31.43
CA ASN A 318 -1.02 18.93 30.72
C ASN A 318 0.30 19.16 29.96
N CYS A 319 0.90 18.08 29.47
CA CYS A 319 2.08 18.19 28.61
C CYS A 319 1.64 18.81 27.27
N PHE A 320 2.36 19.84 26.81
CA PHE A 320 2.06 20.56 25.57
C PHE A 320 1.83 19.62 24.36
N SER A 321 2.65 18.57 24.18
CA SER A 321 2.43 17.60 23.09
C SER A 321 1.13 16.82 23.23
N LYS A 322 0.70 16.48 24.45
CA LYS A 322 -0.60 15.80 24.64
C LYS A 322 -1.76 16.74 24.34
N GLU A 323 -1.66 17.98 24.79
CA GLU A 323 -2.69 18.99 24.60
C GLU A 323 -2.84 19.38 23.13
N LYS A 324 -1.72 19.64 22.44
CA LYS A 324 -1.68 19.88 21.00
C LYS A 324 -2.34 18.74 20.23
N GLU A 325 -1.97 17.49 20.51
CA GLU A 325 -2.53 16.33 19.83
C GLU A 325 -4.01 16.08 20.19
N ARG A 326 -4.46 16.45 21.40
CA ARG A 326 -5.89 16.40 21.80
C ARG A 326 -6.75 17.45 21.09
N ILE A 327 -6.14 18.53 20.61
CA ILE A 327 -6.84 19.56 19.82
C ILE A 327 -6.91 19.14 18.35
N LEU A 328 -5.86 18.48 17.84
CA LEU A 328 -5.77 18.04 16.45
C LEU A 328 -6.61 16.80 16.11
N TYR A 329 -6.93 15.96 17.11
CA TYR A 329 -7.65 14.69 16.97
C TYR A 329 -8.81 14.60 17.96
#